data_AF-F8L8L2-F1
#
_entry.id   AF-F8L8L2-F1
#
_cell.length_a   1.000
_cell.length_b   1.000
_cell.length_c   1.000
_cell.angle_alpha   90.00
_cell.angle_beta   90.00
_cell.angle_gamma   90.00
#
_symmetry.space_group_name_H-M   'P 1'
#
loop_
_entity.id
_entity.type
_entity.pdbx_description
1 polymer ?
#
loop_
_entity_poly.entity_id
_entity_poly.type
_entity_poly.pdbx_seq_one_letter_code
_entity_poly.pdbx_strand_id
1 'polypeptide(L)'
;MTFTCDDIQFQENGTLYQPLSDEKLKILSLDLSLASDLDFSKAKEEAEIAEKILWNLEFDLASISFYDKGTLASFLVAIKCFNEQLLLPFLGKTFGVCLYQGPLLFPFKWHLEHEEGLVDWQEPYEQFPGLKDLYCVEILSQYLHRLAAALPDEVLPIVLFEPFEGSQARLAQFLSKEHFPYLYLGLKDHNLPLGPFSSEAADARLGITLPLHIHCSLESLAAMDQCMEELRQLGISFRIVSETHLTESWDGLDSLIIFSNFLSSQGKRKAQGFVAAGGEIVSVGNLLGMSIEISWEEFRGRGIRTPGLLLPKQTR
;
A
#
# COMPACT_ATOMS: atom_id res chain seq x y z
N MET A 1 19.23 15.75 2.89
CA MET A 1 18.95 15.13 1.58
C MET A 1 17.57 14.51 1.70
N THR A 2 16.56 15.15 1.14
CA THR A 2 15.20 14.64 1.10
C THR A 2 15.16 13.69 -0.09
N PHE A 3 15.14 12.39 0.16
CA PHE A 3 15.04 11.39 -0.88
C PHE A 3 13.57 11.31 -1.30
N THR A 4 13.25 11.72 -2.52
CA THR A 4 11.95 11.38 -3.11
C THR A 4 12.10 9.99 -3.75
N CYS A 5 11.11 9.11 -3.54
CA CYS A 5 11.10 7.73 -4.05
C CYS A 5 10.91 7.65 -5.58
N ASP A 6 11.03 8.78 -6.29
CA ASP A 6 10.63 8.94 -7.69
C ASP A 6 11.50 8.12 -8.67
N ASP A 7 12.68 7.68 -8.24
CA ASP A 7 13.62 6.92 -9.09
C ASP A 7 13.41 5.40 -9.02
N ILE A 8 12.40 4.93 -8.30
CA ILE A 8 12.13 3.50 -8.19
C ILE A 8 10.87 3.15 -8.96
N GLN A 9 11.08 2.84 -10.23
CA GLN A 9 10.05 2.23 -11.06
C GLN A 9 10.19 0.70 -10.96
N PHE A 10 9.10 0.00 -10.70
CA PHE A 10 9.06 -1.47 -10.67
C PHE A 10 8.48 -1.95 -12.01
N GLN A 11 9.20 -2.72 -12.83
CA GLN A 11 8.70 -3.25 -14.10
C GLN A 11 8.74 -4.78 -14.17
N GLU A 12 7.78 -5.30 -14.93
CA GLU A 12 7.52 -6.66 -15.41
C GLU A 12 8.73 -7.29 -16.14
N ASN A 13 9.06 -8.56 -15.82
CA ASN A 13 9.64 -9.58 -16.72
C ASN A 13 10.08 -10.86 -15.96
N GLY A 14 9.20 -11.42 -15.10
CA GLY A 14 9.34 -12.79 -14.59
C GLY A 14 10.58 -13.13 -13.75
N THR A 15 11.42 -12.15 -13.41
CA THR A 15 12.64 -12.30 -12.61
C THR A 15 12.53 -11.46 -11.34
N LEU A 16 13.17 -11.85 -10.23
CA LEU A 16 13.07 -11.20 -8.91
C LEU A 16 13.08 -9.66 -9.04
N TYR A 17 12.13 -9.00 -8.37
CA TYR A 17 11.92 -7.56 -8.29
C TYR A 17 13.24 -6.80 -8.13
N GLN A 18 13.78 -6.29 -9.22
CA GLN A 18 14.85 -5.31 -9.17
C GLN A 18 14.22 -3.93 -9.38
N PRO A 19 14.39 -2.98 -8.44
CA PRO A 19 13.98 -1.61 -8.68
C PRO A 19 14.72 -1.11 -9.93
N LEU A 20 13.98 -0.64 -10.93
CA LEU A 20 14.61 -0.24 -12.18
C LEU A 20 15.46 1.00 -11.97
N SER A 21 16.59 0.97 -12.66
CA SER A 21 17.47 2.07 -13.05
C SER A 21 18.61 2.45 -12.11
N ASP A 22 18.63 1.97 -10.87
CA ASP A 22 19.85 2.09 -10.04
C ASP A 22 20.64 0.78 -10.17
N GLU A 23 21.51 0.67 -11.20
CA GLU A 23 22.47 -0.45 -11.38
C GLU A 23 23.31 -0.73 -10.10
N LYS A 24 23.24 0.18 -9.14
CA LYS A 24 23.95 0.22 -7.88
C LYS A 24 23.17 -0.39 -6.71
N LEU A 25 21.87 -0.67 -6.84
CA LEU A 25 21.10 -1.32 -5.77
C LEU A 25 21.32 -2.84 -5.78
N LYS A 26 21.93 -3.33 -4.71
CA LYS A 26 22.11 -4.75 -4.42
C LYS A 26 21.03 -5.22 -3.46
N ILE A 27 20.34 -6.31 -3.81
CA ILE A 27 19.40 -7.01 -2.91
C ILE A 27 20.16 -8.12 -2.20
N LEU A 28 20.13 -8.12 -0.88
CA LEU A 28 20.78 -9.13 -0.03
C LEU A 28 19.71 -9.86 0.79
N SER A 29 19.44 -11.12 0.43
CA SER A 29 18.55 -12.02 1.17
C SER A 29 19.25 -12.61 2.40
N LEU A 30 18.58 -12.56 3.53
CA LEU A 30 19.04 -13.07 4.82
C LEU A 30 18.00 -14.03 5.38
N ASP A 31 18.42 -15.26 5.68
CA ASP A 31 17.58 -16.23 6.37
C ASP A 31 17.46 -15.85 7.86
N LEU A 32 16.26 -15.45 8.26
CA LEU A 32 15.86 -15.16 9.64
C LEU A 32 14.78 -16.14 10.13
N SER A 33 14.63 -17.28 9.45
CA SER A 33 13.73 -18.34 9.89
C SER A 33 14.16 -18.93 11.23
N LEU A 34 13.28 -19.70 11.88
CA LEU A 34 13.58 -20.34 13.16
C LEU A 34 14.70 -21.40 13.07
N ALA A 35 15.07 -21.83 11.86
CA ALA A 35 16.16 -22.77 11.61
C ALA A 35 17.52 -22.08 11.35
N SER A 36 17.51 -20.75 11.20
CA SER A 36 18.71 -19.97 10.88
C SER A 36 19.72 -20.00 12.02
N ASP A 37 21.00 -20.08 11.67
CA ASP A 37 22.13 -19.89 12.59
C ASP A 37 22.56 -18.41 12.71
N LEU A 38 21.90 -17.52 11.95
CA LEU A 38 22.18 -16.10 11.83
C LEU A 38 23.63 -15.81 11.39
N ASP A 39 24.23 -16.68 10.57
CA ASP A 39 25.53 -16.40 9.93
C ASP A 39 25.36 -15.42 8.76
N PHE A 40 25.78 -14.17 9.00
CA PHE A 40 25.71 -13.08 8.03
C PHE A 40 27.03 -12.82 7.29
N SER A 41 28.03 -13.70 7.41
CA SER A 41 29.38 -13.46 6.89
C SER A 41 29.39 -13.14 5.39
N LYS A 42 28.67 -13.94 4.60
CA LYS A 42 28.57 -13.73 3.15
C LYS A 42 27.88 -12.42 2.79
N ALA A 43 26.75 -12.12 3.43
CA ALA A 43 26.00 -10.89 3.15
C ALA A 43 26.80 -9.64 3.54
N LYS A 44 27.61 -9.72 4.60
CA LYS A 44 28.53 -8.66 5.00
C LYS A 44 29.58 -8.37 3.93
N GLU A 45 30.23 -9.41 3.39
CA GLU A 45 31.20 -9.25 2.28
C GLU A 45 30.55 -8.60 1.04
N GLU A 46 29.33 -9.02 0.69
CA GLU A 46 28.60 -8.42 -0.43
C GLU A 46 28.17 -6.96 -0.16
N ALA A 47 27.85 -6.62 1.09
CA ALA A 47 27.49 -5.26 1.51
C ALA A 47 28.67 -4.27 1.50
N GLU A 48 29.89 -4.75 1.73
CA GLU A 48 31.10 -3.92 1.68
C GLU A 48 31.33 -3.33 0.28
N ILE A 49 31.05 -4.11 -0.77
CA ILE A 49 31.21 -3.70 -2.17
C ILE A 49 29.96 -3.04 -2.77
N ALA A 50 28.79 -3.25 -2.17
CA ALA A 50 27.56 -2.62 -2.64
C ALA A 50 27.60 -1.11 -2.44
N GLU A 51 27.07 -0.34 -3.39
CA GLU A 51 26.88 1.10 -3.22
C GLU A 51 25.59 1.41 -2.46
N LYS A 52 24.54 0.63 -2.74
CA LYS A 52 23.22 0.77 -2.14
C LYS A 52 22.61 -0.60 -1.88
N ILE A 53 21.90 -0.78 -0.76
CA ILE A 53 21.47 -2.10 -0.29
C ILE A 53 19.98 -2.12 0.05
N LEU A 54 19.25 -3.09 -0.49
CA LEU A 54 17.95 -3.51 0.03
C LEU A 54 18.12 -4.84 0.75
N TRP A 55 17.87 -4.84 2.06
CA TRP A 55 17.93 -6.05 2.87
C TRP A 55 16.61 -6.80 2.78
N ASN A 56 16.63 -8.07 2.38
CA ASN A 56 15.44 -8.91 2.34
C ASN A 56 15.50 -9.93 3.49
N LEU A 57 14.61 -9.78 4.48
CA LEU A 57 14.60 -10.63 5.68
C LEU A 57 13.60 -11.78 5.47
N GLU A 58 14.11 -13.00 5.40
CA GLU A 58 13.32 -14.20 5.12
C GLU A 58 12.95 -14.91 6.42
N PHE A 59 11.73 -14.72 6.90
CA PHE A 59 11.24 -15.30 8.17
C PHE A 59 10.53 -16.65 8.02
N ASP A 60 10.25 -17.10 6.78
CA ASP A 60 9.37 -18.25 6.50
C ASP A 60 7.98 -18.13 7.17
N LEU A 61 7.35 -16.96 7.04
CA LEU A 61 6.08 -16.65 7.72
C LEU A 61 4.93 -17.62 7.37
N ALA A 62 5.01 -18.32 6.25
CA ALA A 62 4.00 -19.29 5.82
C ALA A 62 3.97 -20.55 6.70
N SER A 63 5.05 -20.87 7.41
CA SER A 63 5.15 -22.12 8.18
C SER A 63 4.72 -21.99 9.65
N ILE A 64 4.55 -20.75 10.15
CA ILE A 64 4.38 -20.43 11.56
C ILE A 64 2.93 -20.07 11.96
N SER A 65 2.70 -19.91 13.27
CA SER A 65 1.48 -19.33 13.83
C SER A 65 1.74 -17.90 14.30
N PHE A 66 0.90 -16.95 13.86
CA PHE A 66 1.01 -15.53 14.23
C PHE A 66 0.65 -15.24 15.69
N TYR A 67 0.00 -16.19 16.37
CA TYR A 67 -0.33 -16.10 17.81
C TYR A 67 0.81 -16.59 18.70
N ASP A 68 1.80 -17.29 18.15
CA ASP A 68 2.91 -17.78 18.96
C ASP A 68 3.87 -16.64 19.30
N LYS A 69 3.77 -16.18 20.55
CA LYS A 69 4.64 -15.15 21.12
C LYS A 69 6.12 -15.59 21.15
N GLY A 70 6.39 -16.89 21.25
CA GLY A 70 7.75 -17.42 21.24
C GLY A 70 8.42 -17.25 19.88
N THR A 71 7.70 -17.59 18.80
CA THR A 71 8.14 -17.35 17.42
C THR A 71 8.41 -15.87 17.18
N LEU A 72 7.47 -14.98 17.52
CA LEU A 72 7.68 -13.53 17.35
C LEU A 72 8.90 -13.03 18.13
N ALA A 73 9.07 -13.44 19.39
CA ALA A 73 10.23 -13.06 20.20
C ALA A 73 11.55 -13.51 19.55
N SER A 74 11.55 -14.70 18.93
CA SER A 74 12.73 -15.23 18.21
C SER A 74 13.08 -14.37 17.00
N PHE A 75 12.09 -13.95 16.20
CA PHE A 75 12.32 -13.02 15.09
C PHE A 75 12.79 -11.64 15.53
N LEU A 76 12.28 -11.11 16.64
CA LEU A 76 12.77 -9.84 17.19
C LEU A 76 14.25 -9.93 17.63
N VAL A 77 14.68 -11.08 18.17
CA VAL A 77 16.09 -11.35 18.45
C VAL A 77 16.92 -11.42 17.16
N ALA A 78 16.40 -12.10 16.13
CA ALA A 78 17.06 -12.17 14.83
C ALA A 78 17.21 -10.78 14.18
N ILE A 79 16.18 -9.94 14.21
CA ILE A 79 16.24 -8.54 13.73
C ILE A 79 17.25 -7.74 14.54
N LYS A 80 17.31 -7.90 15.86
CA LYS A 80 18.32 -7.24 16.68
C LYS A 80 19.74 -7.64 16.27
N CYS A 81 19.96 -8.93 16.04
CA CYS A 81 21.24 -9.46 15.56
C CYS A 81 21.62 -8.85 14.19
N PHE A 82 20.67 -8.84 13.25
CA PHE A 82 20.80 -8.18 11.94
C PHE A 82 21.14 -6.69 12.09
N ASN A 83 20.46 -5.98 13.00
CA ASN A 83 20.68 -4.56 13.21
C ASN A 83 22.13 -4.28 13.64
N GLU A 84 22.63 -5.03 14.61
CA GLU A 84 23.97 -4.86 15.17
C GLU A 84 25.07 -5.26 14.17
N GLN A 85 24.88 -6.35 13.43
CA GLN A 85 25.93 -6.92 12.58
C GLN A 85 25.97 -6.35 11.16
N LEU A 86 24.81 -5.96 10.61
CA LEU A 86 24.67 -5.54 9.21
C LEU A 86 24.08 -4.14 9.10
N LEU A 87 22.87 -3.90 9.62
CA LEU A 87 22.14 -2.66 9.33
C LEU A 87 22.89 -1.41 9.78
N LEU A 88 23.33 -1.36 11.04
CA LEU A 88 24.00 -0.19 11.60
C LEU A 88 25.35 0.11 10.92
N PRO A 89 26.24 -0.88 10.67
CA PRO A 89 27.46 -0.67 9.89
C PRO A 89 27.23 -0.14 8.47
N PHE A 90 26.11 -0.52 7.84
CA PHE A 90 25.80 -0.18 6.45
C PHE A 90 24.63 0.81 6.31
N LEU A 91 24.29 1.56 7.37
CA LEU A 91 23.11 2.43 7.39
C LEU A 91 23.15 3.47 6.27
N GLY A 92 24.32 4.08 6.04
CA GLY A 92 24.51 5.08 4.98
C GLY A 92 24.40 4.53 3.55
N LYS A 93 24.43 3.20 3.37
CA LYS A 93 24.19 2.52 2.10
C LYS A 93 22.80 1.88 2.03
N THR A 94 22.08 1.83 3.14
CA THR A 94 20.81 1.10 3.21
C THR A 94 19.72 1.93 2.56
N PHE A 95 19.10 1.35 1.53
CA PHE A 95 17.90 1.88 0.91
C PHE A 95 16.65 1.58 1.74
N GLY A 96 16.53 0.35 2.24
CA GLY A 96 15.41 -0.09 3.06
C GLY A 96 15.56 -1.54 3.50
N VAL A 97 14.56 -2.02 4.24
CA VAL A 97 14.50 -3.40 4.75
C VAL A 97 13.15 -3.99 4.35
N CYS A 98 13.18 -4.97 3.45
CA CYS A 98 12.02 -5.78 3.10
C CYS A 98 11.75 -6.81 4.20
N LEU A 99 10.63 -6.65 4.88
CA LEU A 99 10.19 -7.51 5.99
C LEU A 99 9.34 -8.69 5.53
N TYR A 100 8.77 -8.59 4.33
CA TYR A 100 7.93 -9.63 3.76
C TYR A 100 7.92 -9.54 2.24
N GLN A 101 8.13 -10.69 1.61
CA GLN A 101 7.93 -10.89 0.20
C GLN A 101 7.11 -12.16 -0.01
N GLY A 102 5.92 -12.04 -0.59
CA GLY A 102 5.04 -13.19 -0.79
C GLY A 102 3.60 -12.80 -1.13
N PRO A 103 2.68 -13.76 -1.23
CA PRO A 103 1.28 -13.48 -1.54
C PRO A 103 0.62 -12.71 -0.40
N LEU A 104 -0.33 -11.83 -0.72
CA LEU A 104 -1.13 -11.13 0.29
C LEU A 104 -1.98 -12.11 1.11
N LEU A 105 -2.55 -13.10 0.42
CA LEU A 105 -3.34 -14.17 1.01
C LEU A 105 -2.58 -15.50 0.84
N PHE A 106 -1.65 -15.83 1.74
CA PHE A 106 -1.12 -17.20 1.81
C PHE A 106 -2.02 -18.08 2.68
N PRO A 107 -2.00 -19.41 2.50
CA PRO A 107 -2.71 -20.34 3.36
C PRO A 107 -2.09 -20.34 4.76
N PHE A 108 -2.59 -19.46 5.62
CA PHE A 108 -2.38 -19.55 7.06
C PHE A 108 -2.74 -20.97 7.50
N LYS A 109 -1.95 -21.54 8.41
CA LYS A 109 -2.46 -22.65 9.22
C LYS A 109 -3.59 -22.09 10.08
N TRP A 110 -4.80 -22.18 9.56
CA TRP A 110 -6.00 -21.70 10.23
C TRP A 110 -6.25 -22.58 11.45
N HIS A 111 -6.13 -21.99 12.64
CA HIS A 111 -6.31 -22.67 13.92
C HIS A 111 -7.57 -22.16 14.65
N LEU A 112 -7.97 -22.84 15.72
CA LEU A 112 -9.17 -22.50 16.50
C LEU A 112 -9.14 -21.06 17.02
N GLU A 113 -7.96 -20.57 17.41
CA GLU A 113 -7.77 -19.19 17.88
C GLU A 113 -8.11 -18.14 16.81
N HIS A 114 -7.98 -18.48 15.52
CA HIS A 114 -8.38 -17.60 14.42
C HIS A 114 -9.89 -17.60 14.25
N GLU A 115 -10.58 -18.72 14.54
CA GLU A 115 -12.04 -18.79 14.49
C GLU A 115 -12.65 -17.95 15.61
N GLU A 116 -12.16 -18.13 16.84
CA GLU A 116 -12.60 -17.33 17.99
C GLU A 116 -12.33 -15.84 17.76
N GLY A 117 -11.12 -15.50 17.32
CA GLY A 117 -10.76 -14.11 17.03
C GLY A 117 -11.55 -13.51 15.86
N LEU A 118 -11.91 -14.29 14.85
CA LEU A 118 -12.76 -13.83 13.75
C LEU A 118 -14.19 -13.57 14.23
N VAL A 119 -14.76 -14.42 15.09
CA VAL A 119 -16.11 -14.26 15.63
C VAL A 119 -16.24 -12.96 16.42
N ASP A 120 -15.23 -12.61 17.23
CA ASP A 120 -15.22 -11.36 17.99
C ASP A 120 -14.98 -10.14 17.09
N TRP A 121 -14.25 -10.30 15.99
CA TRP A 121 -13.85 -9.21 15.11
C TRP A 121 -14.86 -8.90 13.98
N GLN A 122 -15.69 -9.88 13.58
CA GLN A 122 -16.53 -9.76 12.38
C GLN A 122 -17.75 -8.85 12.50
N GLU A 123 -18.26 -8.58 13.70
CA GLU A 123 -19.53 -7.86 13.93
C GLU A 123 -19.64 -6.55 13.11
N PRO A 124 -18.63 -5.66 13.04
CA PRO A 124 -18.70 -4.46 12.20
C PRO A 124 -18.56 -4.73 10.69
N TYR A 125 -18.05 -5.89 10.28
CA TYR A 125 -17.63 -6.18 8.91
C TYR A 125 -18.42 -7.30 8.24
N GLU A 126 -19.54 -7.77 8.82
CA GLU A 126 -20.30 -8.94 8.31
C GLU A 126 -20.67 -8.85 6.82
N GLN A 127 -20.78 -7.62 6.29
CA GLN A 127 -21.14 -7.36 4.90
C GLN A 127 -19.93 -7.33 3.95
N PHE A 128 -18.70 -7.31 4.48
CA PHE A 128 -17.49 -7.18 3.69
C PHE A 128 -17.23 -8.45 2.86
N PRO A 129 -17.09 -8.34 1.52
CA PRO A 129 -16.82 -9.48 0.68
C PRO A 129 -15.48 -10.15 0.98
N GLY A 130 -15.58 -11.39 1.46
CA GLY A 130 -14.46 -12.20 1.94
C GLY A 130 -13.78 -11.60 3.16
N LEU A 131 -14.61 -11.36 4.18
CA LEU A 131 -14.28 -11.05 5.56
C LEU A 131 -13.07 -11.84 6.11
N LYS A 132 -12.99 -13.15 5.83
CA LYS A 132 -11.87 -14.00 6.28
C LYS A 132 -10.52 -13.49 5.75
N ASP A 133 -10.48 -13.05 4.50
CA ASP A 133 -9.26 -12.54 3.89
C ASP A 133 -8.89 -11.17 4.49
N LEU A 134 -9.89 -10.31 4.76
CA LEU A 134 -9.66 -9.03 5.46
C LEU A 134 -9.07 -9.26 6.86
N TYR A 135 -9.60 -10.25 7.59
CA TYR A 135 -9.08 -10.64 8.89
C TYR A 135 -7.64 -11.16 8.82
N CYS A 136 -7.32 -11.99 7.83
CA CYS A 136 -5.95 -12.45 7.58
C CYS A 136 -4.98 -11.27 7.32
N VAL A 137 -5.41 -10.30 6.51
CA VAL A 137 -4.62 -9.09 6.22
C VAL A 137 -4.40 -8.26 7.48
N GLU A 138 -5.40 -8.13 8.34
CA GLU A 138 -5.28 -7.45 9.63
C GLU A 138 -4.24 -8.12 10.53
N ILE A 139 -4.30 -9.45 10.68
CA ILE A 139 -3.31 -10.21 11.46
C ILE A 139 -1.91 -10.05 10.89
N LEU A 140 -1.76 -10.23 9.58
CA LEU A 140 -0.48 -10.09 8.90
C LEU A 140 0.09 -8.70 9.12
N SER A 141 -0.72 -7.66 8.92
CA SER A 141 -0.29 -6.28 9.10
C SER A 141 0.18 -6.02 10.53
N GLN A 142 -0.61 -6.40 11.54
CA GLN A 142 -0.23 -6.24 12.94
C GLN A 142 1.10 -6.93 13.25
N TYR A 143 1.33 -8.12 12.68
CA TYR A 143 2.59 -8.82 12.86
C TYR A 143 3.76 -8.10 12.20
N LEU A 144 3.60 -7.66 10.94
CA LEU A 144 4.64 -6.93 10.21
C LEU A 144 4.98 -5.59 10.88
N HIS A 145 4.01 -4.87 11.46
CA HIS A 145 4.28 -3.65 12.24
C HIS A 145 5.11 -3.95 13.50
N ARG A 146 4.89 -5.09 14.16
CA ARG A 146 5.71 -5.48 15.32
C ARG A 146 7.16 -5.79 14.91
N LEU A 147 7.36 -6.41 13.74
CA LEU A 147 8.70 -6.60 13.19
C LEU A 147 9.34 -5.27 12.79
N ALA A 148 8.59 -4.38 12.14
CA ALA A 148 9.06 -3.05 11.73
C ALA A 148 9.45 -2.18 12.93
N ALA A 149 8.73 -2.28 14.04
CA ALA A 149 9.05 -1.55 15.27
C ALA A 149 10.40 -1.95 15.90
N ALA A 150 11.03 -3.04 15.45
CA ALA A 150 12.38 -3.42 15.86
C ALA A 150 13.49 -2.83 14.96
N LEU A 151 13.12 -2.15 13.87
CA LEU A 151 14.07 -1.43 13.02
C LEU A 151 14.29 0.01 13.54
N PRO A 152 15.44 0.64 13.24
CA PRO A 152 15.63 2.07 13.48
C PRO A 152 14.65 2.94 12.71
N ASP A 153 14.25 4.09 13.28
CA ASP A 153 13.25 5.00 12.70
C ASP A 153 13.66 5.58 11.33
N GLU A 154 14.96 5.66 11.04
CA GLU A 154 15.50 6.19 9.79
C GLU A 154 15.39 5.21 8.61
N VAL A 155 15.06 3.95 8.88
CA VAL A 155 15.03 2.88 7.89
C VAL A 155 13.63 2.70 7.34
N LEU A 156 13.50 2.51 6.03
CA LEU A 156 12.23 2.27 5.37
C LEU A 156 11.83 0.78 5.49
N PRO A 157 10.76 0.43 6.26
CA PRO A 157 10.25 -0.92 6.29
C PRO A 157 9.38 -1.18 5.05
N ILE A 158 9.81 -2.13 4.23
CA ILE A 158 9.20 -2.43 2.93
C ILE A 158 8.47 -3.79 3.01
N VAL A 159 7.35 -3.89 2.31
CA VAL A 159 6.57 -5.11 2.14
C VAL A 159 6.26 -5.28 0.65
N LEU A 160 6.59 -6.42 0.08
CA LEU A 160 6.41 -6.71 -1.34
C LEU A 160 5.38 -7.83 -1.50
N PHE A 161 4.22 -7.52 -2.07
CA PHE A 161 3.21 -8.54 -2.34
C PHE A 161 3.31 -9.07 -3.77
N GLU A 162 3.15 -10.38 -3.89
CA GLU A 162 2.99 -11.11 -5.15
C GLU A 162 1.64 -10.79 -5.82
N PRO A 163 1.43 -11.18 -7.10
CA PRO A 163 0.18 -10.93 -7.79
C PRO A 163 -1.02 -11.47 -7.03
N PHE A 164 -1.96 -10.59 -6.75
CA PHE A 164 -3.28 -10.93 -6.25
C PHE A 164 -4.26 -11.21 -7.40
N GLU A 165 -4.90 -12.37 -7.38
CA GLU A 165 -6.01 -12.68 -8.28
C GLU A 165 -7.32 -12.15 -7.70
N GLY A 166 -7.95 -11.18 -8.37
CA GLY A 166 -9.27 -10.70 -7.99
C GLY A 166 -9.53 -9.23 -8.28
N SER A 167 -10.50 -8.67 -7.55
CA SER A 167 -10.90 -7.27 -7.60
C SER A 167 -9.76 -6.34 -7.18
N GLN A 168 -9.47 -5.33 -8.00
CA GLN A 168 -8.47 -4.30 -7.73
C GLN A 168 -8.92 -3.39 -6.58
N ALA A 169 -10.21 -3.08 -6.52
CA ALA A 169 -10.82 -2.37 -5.41
C ALA A 169 -10.66 -3.13 -4.09
N ARG A 170 -10.83 -4.45 -4.12
CA ARG A 170 -10.61 -5.31 -2.95
C ARG A 170 -9.15 -5.33 -2.52
N LEU A 171 -8.23 -5.46 -3.49
CA LEU A 171 -6.80 -5.34 -3.24
C LEU A 171 -6.44 -3.99 -2.61
N ALA A 172 -6.99 -2.90 -3.15
CA ALA A 172 -6.79 -1.54 -2.64
C ALA A 172 -7.30 -1.38 -1.19
N GLN A 173 -8.43 -2.02 -0.87
CA GLN A 173 -8.95 -2.07 0.50
C GLN A 173 -7.99 -2.80 1.43
N PHE A 174 -7.53 -4.00 1.07
CA PHE A 174 -6.59 -4.77 1.88
C PHE A 174 -5.27 -4.04 2.13
N LEU A 175 -4.79 -3.30 1.14
CA LEU A 175 -3.50 -2.62 1.19
C LEU A 175 -3.63 -1.15 1.59
N SER A 176 -4.77 -0.77 2.14
CA SER A 176 -5.02 0.61 2.55
C SER A 176 -4.09 1.04 3.69
N LYS A 177 -3.96 2.35 3.88
CA LYS A 177 -3.22 2.94 5.00
C LYS A 177 -3.84 2.66 6.36
N GLU A 178 -5.06 2.12 6.43
CA GLU A 178 -5.66 1.64 7.69
C GLU A 178 -4.90 0.45 8.24
N HIS A 179 -4.55 -0.49 7.36
CA HIS A 179 -3.77 -1.66 7.76
C HIS A 179 -2.29 -1.32 7.80
N PHE A 180 -1.75 -0.61 6.81
CA PHE A 180 -0.31 -0.44 6.62
C PHE A 180 0.18 1.03 6.73
N PRO A 181 -0.09 1.76 7.84
CA PRO A 181 0.26 3.18 7.94
C PRO A 181 1.77 3.44 7.80
N TYR A 182 2.59 2.67 8.51
CA TYR A 182 4.04 2.84 8.60
C TYR A 182 4.86 1.94 7.66
N LEU A 183 4.19 1.15 6.83
CA LEU A 183 4.84 0.21 5.91
C LEU A 183 4.79 0.75 4.48
N TYR A 184 5.88 0.53 3.75
CA TYR A 184 6.03 0.90 2.35
C TYR A 184 5.71 -0.32 1.48
N LEU A 185 4.59 -0.25 0.76
CA LEU A 185 4.04 -1.39 0.04
C LEU A 185 4.47 -1.37 -1.43
N GLY A 186 4.97 -2.49 -1.94
CA GLY A 186 5.19 -2.74 -3.37
C GLY A 186 4.35 -3.93 -3.85
N LEU A 187 3.92 -3.89 -5.11
CA LEU A 187 3.12 -4.94 -5.75
C LEU A 187 3.80 -5.47 -7.01
N LYS A 188 3.79 -6.80 -7.20
CA LYS A 188 4.17 -7.39 -8.50
C LYS A 188 3.04 -7.20 -9.48
N ASP A 189 3.38 -6.90 -10.72
CA ASP A 189 2.51 -7.11 -11.88
C ASP A 189 1.10 -6.49 -11.71
N HIS A 190 1.01 -5.40 -10.91
CA HIS A 190 -0.23 -4.70 -10.59
C HIS A 190 -0.04 -3.20 -10.78
N ASN A 191 -0.91 -2.60 -11.59
CA ASN A 191 -0.97 -1.15 -11.81
C ASN A 191 -1.95 -0.50 -10.83
N LEU A 192 -1.77 -0.79 -9.54
CA LEU A 192 -2.54 -0.15 -8.49
C LEU A 192 -1.66 0.95 -7.89
N PRO A 193 -2.09 2.23 -7.93
CA PRO A 193 -1.27 3.35 -7.50
C PRO A 193 -1.25 3.47 -5.98
N LEU A 194 -0.62 2.49 -5.33
CA LEU A 194 -0.45 2.41 -3.89
C LEU A 194 0.93 2.90 -3.48
N GLY A 195 0.95 3.79 -2.48
CA GLY A 195 2.17 4.20 -1.81
C GLY A 195 3.13 5.02 -2.69
N PRO A 196 4.34 5.29 -2.17
CA PRO A 196 5.32 6.17 -2.79
C PRO A 196 6.12 5.51 -3.92
N PHE A 197 5.87 4.22 -4.17
CA PHE A 197 6.55 3.41 -5.18
C PHE A 197 5.81 3.40 -6.53
N SER A 198 4.61 3.97 -6.59
CA SER A 198 3.87 4.12 -7.83
C SER A 198 4.22 5.46 -8.48
N SER A 199 4.90 5.42 -9.63
CA SER A 199 5.13 6.60 -10.46
C SER A 199 3.82 7.24 -10.94
N GLU A 200 2.80 6.43 -11.23
CA GLU A 200 1.46 6.94 -11.55
C GLU A 200 0.84 7.74 -10.40
N ALA A 201 1.09 7.34 -9.15
CA ALA A 201 0.58 8.05 -7.99
C ALA A 201 1.26 9.41 -7.77
N ALA A 202 2.57 9.53 -8.08
CA ALA A 202 3.35 10.73 -7.80
C ALA A 202 2.83 11.97 -8.56
N ASP A 203 2.45 11.79 -9.83
CA ASP A 203 1.96 12.88 -10.69
C ASP A 203 0.42 13.01 -10.71
N ALA A 204 -0.28 12.07 -10.07
CA ALA A 204 -1.73 12.03 -10.10
C ALA A 204 -2.36 13.16 -9.27
N ARG A 205 -3.19 13.95 -9.97
CA ARG A 205 -4.01 15.03 -9.39
C ARG A 205 -5.45 14.62 -9.11
N LEU A 206 -5.80 13.39 -9.44
CA LEU A 206 -7.10 12.79 -9.19
C LEU A 206 -6.94 11.73 -8.10
N GLY A 207 -7.78 11.77 -7.05
CA GLY A 207 -7.83 10.70 -6.06
C GLY A 207 -9.13 9.93 -6.15
N ILE A 208 -9.09 8.63 -5.90
CA ILE A 208 -10.26 7.77 -5.70
C ILE A 208 -10.34 7.47 -4.22
N THR A 209 -11.46 7.85 -3.60
CA THR A 209 -11.69 7.61 -2.18
C THR A 209 -12.17 6.18 -1.96
N LEU A 210 -11.44 5.41 -1.16
CA LEU A 210 -11.90 4.12 -0.65
C LEU A 210 -12.84 4.35 0.53
N PRO A 211 -14.08 3.83 0.50
CA PRO A 211 -14.98 3.89 1.64
C PRO A 211 -14.45 3.00 2.78
N LEU A 212 -14.96 3.24 3.99
CA LEU A 212 -14.68 2.37 5.14
C LEU A 212 -15.05 0.90 4.84
N HIS A 213 -14.29 -0.05 5.39
CA HIS A 213 -14.57 -1.48 5.23
C HIS A 213 -16.01 -1.85 5.63
N ILE A 214 -16.54 -1.25 6.69
CA ILE A 214 -17.93 -1.47 7.16
C ILE A 214 -19.00 -1.06 6.15
N HIS A 215 -18.65 -0.24 5.15
CA HIS A 215 -19.56 0.21 4.08
C HIS A 215 -19.26 -0.46 2.74
N CYS A 216 -18.26 -1.35 2.69
CA CYS A 216 -17.92 -2.06 1.47
C CYS A 216 -18.83 -3.27 1.29
N SER A 217 -19.55 -3.30 0.17
CA SER A 217 -20.32 -4.43 -0.34
C SER A 217 -19.75 -4.93 -1.68
N LEU A 218 -20.21 -6.07 -2.18
CA LEU A 218 -19.86 -6.55 -3.53
C LEU A 218 -20.16 -5.51 -4.61
N GLU A 219 -21.30 -4.82 -4.49
CA GLU A 219 -21.71 -3.76 -5.41
C GLU A 219 -20.72 -2.59 -5.36
N SER A 220 -20.31 -2.17 -4.16
CA SER A 220 -19.34 -1.08 -4.02
C SER A 220 -17.98 -1.41 -4.61
N LEU A 221 -17.49 -2.64 -4.41
CA LEU A 221 -16.22 -3.10 -4.97
C LEU A 221 -16.28 -3.14 -6.50
N ALA A 222 -17.37 -3.66 -7.06
CA ALA A 222 -17.59 -3.69 -8.50
C ALA A 222 -17.65 -2.27 -9.12
N ALA A 223 -18.34 -1.33 -8.47
CA ALA A 223 -18.40 0.06 -8.91
C ALA A 223 -17.01 0.73 -8.88
N MET A 224 -16.20 0.44 -7.86
CA MET A 224 -14.83 0.92 -7.74
C MET A 224 -13.92 0.32 -8.82
N ASP A 225 -13.99 -0.98 -9.06
CA ASP A 225 -13.24 -1.64 -10.13
C ASP A 225 -13.57 -1.04 -11.51
N GLN A 226 -14.86 -0.86 -11.79
CA GLN A 226 -15.31 -0.24 -13.03
C GLN A 226 -14.75 1.18 -13.17
N CYS A 227 -14.79 1.98 -12.11
CA CYS A 227 -14.24 3.34 -12.12
C CYS A 227 -12.72 3.35 -12.40
N MET A 228 -11.95 2.50 -11.71
CA MET A 228 -10.50 2.39 -11.94
C MET A 228 -10.18 1.96 -13.37
N GLU A 229 -10.93 0.99 -13.90
CA GLU A 229 -10.74 0.51 -15.27
C GLU A 229 -11.09 1.59 -16.31
N GLU A 230 -12.21 2.31 -16.13
CA GLU A 230 -12.58 3.43 -16.99
C GLU A 230 -11.49 4.52 -16.99
N LEU A 231 -10.91 4.86 -15.83
CA LEU A 231 -9.82 5.83 -15.74
C LEU A 231 -8.55 5.36 -16.47
N ARG A 232 -8.19 4.08 -16.34
CA ARG A 232 -7.05 3.49 -17.06
C ARG A 232 -7.26 3.51 -18.58
N GLN A 233 -8.46 3.17 -19.04
CA GLN A 233 -8.82 3.25 -20.47
C GLN A 233 -8.77 4.68 -21.01
N LEU A 234 -9.05 5.67 -20.16
CA LEU A 234 -8.90 7.09 -20.46
C LEU A 234 -7.45 7.59 -20.28
N GLY A 235 -6.50 6.76 -19.85
CA GLY A 235 -5.13 7.19 -19.59
C GLY A 235 -5.03 8.27 -18.51
N ILE A 236 -5.95 8.27 -17.54
CA ILE A 236 -5.98 9.23 -16.43
C ILE A 236 -5.30 8.58 -15.23
N SER A 237 -4.16 9.12 -14.82
CA SER A 237 -3.48 8.72 -13.58
C SER A 237 -4.30 9.13 -12.36
N PHE A 238 -4.37 8.25 -11.36
CA PHE A 238 -5.09 8.49 -10.12
C PHE A 238 -4.29 8.00 -8.90
N ARG A 239 -4.66 8.49 -7.72
CA ARG A 239 -4.22 7.98 -6.42
C ARG A 239 -5.36 7.28 -5.70
N ILE A 240 -5.05 6.23 -4.97
CA ILE A 240 -6.00 5.64 -4.01
C ILE A 240 -5.86 6.36 -2.67
N VAL A 241 -6.99 6.81 -2.11
CA VAL A 241 -7.01 7.51 -0.81
C VAL A 241 -8.04 6.86 0.10
N SER A 242 -7.64 6.38 1.27
CA SER A 242 -8.61 5.87 2.25
C SER A 242 -9.42 7.01 2.88
N GLU A 243 -10.72 6.79 3.10
CA GLU A 243 -11.59 7.72 3.81
C GLU A 243 -11.05 8.09 5.21
N THR A 244 -10.43 7.15 5.93
CA THR A 244 -9.84 7.44 7.26
C THR A 244 -8.67 8.40 7.16
N HIS A 245 -7.90 8.37 6.07
CA HIS A 245 -6.69 9.18 5.85
C HIS A 245 -6.89 10.32 4.84
N LEU A 246 -8.15 10.64 4.48
CA LEU A 246 -8.47 11.60 3.41
C LEU A 246 -7.80 12.96 3.60
N THR A 247 -7.77 13.48 4.83
CA THR A 247 -7.18 14.79 5.16
C THR A 247 -5.65 14.82 5.11
N GLU A 248 -5.00 13.67 5.26
CA GLU A 248 -3.54 13.55 5.24
C GLU A 248 -3.02 13.27 3.83
N SER A 249 -3.88 12.68 2.98
CA SER A 249 -3.49 12.15 1.67
C SER A 249 -3.99 12.98 0.48
N TRP A 250 -4.72 14.07 0.72
CA TRP A 250 -5.29 14.89 -0.36
C TRP A 250 -4.33 15.95 -0.94
N ASP A 251 -3.11 16.05 -0.41
CA ASP A 251 -2.17 17.08 -0.86
C ASP A 251 -1.79 16.84 -2.33
N GLY A 252 -1.76 17.92 -3.11
CA GLY A 252 -1.54 17.89 -4.55
C GLY A 252 -2.70 17.31 -5.40
N LEU A 253 -3.85 17.01 -4.81
CA LEU A 253 -5.05 16.61 -5.56
C LEU A 253 -5.89 17.83 -5.97
N ASP A 254 -6.29 17.87 -7.23
CA ASP A 254 -7.25 18.84 -7.77
C ASP A 254 -8.69 18.31 -7.64
N SER A 255 -8.87 16.98 -7.77
CA SER A 255 -10.19 16.33 -7.75
C SER A 255 -10.20 15.05 -6.91
N LEU A 256 -11.33 14.76 -6.28
CA LEU A 256 -11.59 13.52 -5.55
C LEU A 256 -12.86 12.83 -6.05
N ILE A 257 -12.72 11.58 -6.50
CA ILE A 257 -13.83 10.69 -6.80
C ILE A 257 -14.33 10.08 -5.49
N ILE A 258 -15.63 10.18 -5.27
CA ILE A 258 -16.32 9.68 -4.09
C ILE A 258 -17.53 8.86 -4.49
N PHE A 259 -17.66 7.66 -3.94
CA PHE A 259 -18.84 6.80 -4.10
C PHE A 259 -19.88 7.18 -3.05
N SER A 260 -20.84 8.03 -3.44
CA SER A 260 -21.75 8.71 -2.53
C SER A 260 -22.54 7.77 -1.63
N ASN A 261 -22.88 6.59 -2.14
CA ASN A 261 -23.74 5.61 -1.47
C ASN A 261 -22.99 4.83 -0.36
N PHE A 262 -21.66 4.88 -0.34
CA PHE A 262 -20.82 4.11 0.59
C PHE A 262 -19.99 5.01 1.51
N LEU A 263 -20.09 6.33 1.34
CA LEU A 263 -19.34 7.32 2.12
C LEU A 263 -19.92 7.46 3.53
N SER A 264 -19.07 7.44 4.56
CA SER A 264 -19.56 7.72 5.92
C SER A 264 -19.94 9.20 6.12
N SER A 265 -20.67 9.47 7.20
CA SER A 265 -20.91 10.87 7.63
C SER A 265 -19.61 11.63 7.94
N GLN A 266 -18.59 10.95 8.45
CA GLN A 266 -17.29 11.55 8.69
C GLN A 266 -16.54 11.80 7.38
N GLY A 267 -16.58 10.84 6.45
CA GLY A 267 -16.05 10.99 5.10
C GLY A 267 -16.66 12.19 4.37
N LYS A 268 -17.98 12.39 4.48
CA LYS A 268 -18.67 13.57 3.94
C LYS A 268 -18.12 14.87 4.50
N ARG A 269 -17.88 14.94 5.82
CA ARG A 269 -17.29 16.13 6.46
C ARG A 269 -15.85 16.37 6.01
N LYS A 270 -15.05 15.32 5.86
CA LYS A 270 -13.68 15.43 5.33
C LYS A 270 -13.72 15.95 3.89
N ALA A 271 -14.58 15.41 3.03
CA ALA A 271 -14.75 15.90 1.66
C ALA A 271 -15.19 17.37 1.58
N GLN A 272 -16.03 17.85 2.51
CA GLN A 272 -16.34 19.29 2.62
C GLN A 272 -15.09 20.13 2.92
N GLY A 273 -14.18 19.62 3.74
CA GLY A 273 -12.88 20.24 3.99
C GLY A 273 -12.04 20.36 2.71
N PHE A 274 -12.08 19.35 1.83
CA PHE A 274 -11.35 19.34 0.55
C PHE A 274 -11.88 20.43 -0.37
N VAL A 275 -13.21 20.52 -0.48
CA VAL A 275 -13.89 21.57 -1.26
C VAL A 275 -13.57 22.96 -0.70
N ALA A 276 -13.54 23.11 0.62
CA ALA A 276 -13.17 24.37 1.26
C ALA A 276 -11.71 24.78 0.97
N ALA A 277 -10.83 23.81 0.71
CA ALA A 277 -9.45 24.04 0.26
C ALA A 277 -9.33 24.28 -1.26
N GLY A 278 -10.45 24.25 -2.01
CA GLY A 278 -10.50 24.53 -3.45
C GLY A 278 -10.56 23.30 -4.35
N GLY A 279 -10.65 22.09 -3.78
CA GLY A 279 -10.77 20.86 -4.55
C GLY A 279 -12.16 20.61 -5.14
N GLU A 280 -12.23 19.82 -6.23
CA GLU A 280 -13.47 19.40 -6.88
C GLU A 280 -13.86 17.98 -6.46
N ILE A 281 -15.15 17.75 -6.16
CA ILE A 281 -15.68 16.41 -5.90
C ILE A 281 -16.35 15.85 -7.14
N VAL A 282 -16.02 14.60 -7.47
CA VAL A 282 -16.65 13.82 -8.53
C VAL A 282 -17.46 12.71 -7.88
N SER A 283 -18.78 12.83 -7.88
CA SER A 283 -19.66 11.88 -7.22
C SER A 283 -20.07 10.75 -8.15
N VAL A 284 -19.79 9.52 -7.73
CA VAL A 284 -20.32 8.28 -8.31
C VAL A 284 -21.58 7.91 -7.53
N GLY A 285 -22.74 8.00 -8.19
CA GLY A 285 -24.05 7.83 -7.56
C GLY A 285 -24.80 9.15 -7.46
N ASN A 286 -25.34 9.46 -6.28
CA ASN A 286 -26.07 10.69 -6.01
C ASN A 286 -25.13 11.84 -5.67
N LEU A 287 -25.51 13.06 -6.08
CA LEU A 287 -24.80 14.26 -5.63
C LEU A 287 -24.92 14.44 -4.11
N LEU A 288 -23.83 14.81 -3.47
CA LEU A 288 -23.68 15.04 -2.03
C LEU A 288 -24.14 16.44 -1.61
N GLY A 289 -24.31 17.35 -2.58
CA GLY A 289 -24.76 18.73 -2.40
C GLY A 289 -23.62 19.68 -2.02
N MET A 290 -22.40 19.42 -2.49
CA MET A 290 -21.24 20.29 -2.22
C MET A 290 -21.14 21.41 -3.26
N SER A 291 -20.42 22.49 -2.92
CA SER A 291 -20.37 23.69 -3.78
C SER A 291 -19.54 23.53 -5.05
N ILE A 292 -18.55 22.64 -5.04
CA ILE A 292 -17.69 22.32 -6.19
C ILE A 292 -17.78 20.81 -6.41
N GLU A 293 -18.92 20.39 -6.96
CA GLU A 293 -19.26 18.98 -7.17
C GLU A 293 -19.85 18.76 -8.55
N ILE A 294 -19.45 17.67 -9.19
CA ILE A 294 -20.01 17.19 -10.45
C ILE A 294 -20.33 15.70 -10.39
N SER A 295 -21.20 15.24 -11.30
CA SER A 295 -21.47 13.82 -11.44
C SER A 295 -20.36 13.11 -12.22
N TRP A 296 -20.25 11.79 -12.02
CA TRP A 296 -19.35 10.93 -12.81
C TRP A 296 -19.58 11.05 -14.32
N GLU A 297 -20.83 11.15 -14.77
CA GLU A 297 -21.18 11.33 -16.18
C GLU A 297 -20.67 12.66 -16.75
N GLU A 298 -20.77 13.75 -15.98
CA GLU A 298 -20.22 15.04 -16.39
C GLU A 298 -18.70 14.98 -16.47
N PHE A 299 -18.04 14.40 -15.45
CA PHE A 299 -16.59 14.21 -15.44
C PHE A 299 -16.11 13.46 -16.68
N ARG A 300 -16.77 12.33 -17.02
CA ARG A 300 -16.49 11.58 -18.25
C ARG A 300 -16.72 12.41 -19.52
N GLY A 301 -17.80 13.20 -19.55
CA GLY A 301 -18.17 14.04 -20.68
C GLY A 301 -17.22 15.20 -20.96
N ARG A 302 -16.48 15.67 -19.94
CA ARG A 302 -15.46 16.73 -20.11
C ARG A 302 -14.30 16.29 -21.02
N GLY A 303 -14.13 14.98 -21.21
CA GLY A 303 -13.00 14.38 -21.91
C GLY A 303 -11.71 14.58 -21.12
N ILE A 304 -10.64 13.91 -21.55
CA ILE A 304 -9.30 14.06 -20.96
C ILE A 304 -8.79 15.47 -21.29
N ARG A 305 -9.24 16.48 -20.55
CA ARG A 305 -8.56 17.78 -20.50
C ARG A 305 -7.40 17.61 -19.55
N THR A 306 -6.37 16.90 -19.99
CA THR A 306 -5.09 16.87 -19.27
C THR A 306 -4.72 18.32 -19.00
N PRO A 307 -4.57 18.74 -17.72
CA PRO A 307 -4.29 20.14 -17.38
C PRO A 307 -2.99 20.70 -17.99
N GLY A 308 -2.19 19.87 -18.68
CA GLY A 308 -1.02 20.27 -19.47
C GLY A 308 -1.28 20.69 -20.92
N LEU A 309 -2.51 20.57 -21.45
CA LEU A 309 -2.91 21.06 -22.78
C LEU A 309 -3.79 22.32 -22.69
N LEU A 310 -3.62 23.11 -21.63
CA LEU A 310 -3.96 24.53 -21.70
C LEU A 310 -3.02 25.16 -22.74
N LEU A 311 -3.55 25.35 -23.96
CA LEU A 311 -2.95 26.21 -24.97
C LEU A 311 -2.33 27.43 -24.27
N PRO A 312 -1.04 27.75 -24.52
CA PRO A 312 -0.38 28.86 -23.85
C PRO A 312 -1.28 30.08 -23.98
N LYS A 313 -1.62 30.70 -22.84
CA LYS A 313 -2.39 31.94 -22.78
C LYS A 313 -1.83 32.85 -23.86
N GLN A 314 -2.61 33.07 -24.93
CA GLN A 314 -2.28 34.09 -25.92
C GLN A 314 -2.16 35.39 -25.15
N THR A 315 -0.92 35.84 -24.98
CA THR A 315 -0.60 37.15 -24.46
C THR A 315 -1.25 38.16 -25.39
N ARG A 316 -2.18 38.93 -24.84
CA ARG A 316 -2.66 40.16 -25.49
C ARG A 316 -1.61 41.24 -25.37
#